data_AF-A0A2I0SCR7-F1
#
_entry.id   AF-A0A2I0SCR7-F1
#
_cell.length_a   1.000
_cell.length_b   1.000
_cell.length_c   1.000
_cell.angle_alpha   90.00
_cell.angle_beta   90.00
_cell.angle_gamma   90.00
#
_symmetry.space_group_name_H-M   'P 1'
#
loop_
_entity.id
_entity.type
_entity.pdbx_description
1 polymer ?
#
loop_
_entity_poly.entity_id
_entity_poly.type
_entity_poly.pdbx_seq_one_letter_code
_entity_poly.pdbx_strand_id
1 'polypeptide(L)'
;MEIQSLEQLQAADRTSLAFTPYGLGRMEPGDAARFQQNQIASCKLSADVPERTRGAFEELTKLFAQGVLCYSLYTRVQDDAMLRLEGALRDRFVQWCGGSMTFEDVAGTLPPYSADVTTPQSVSVFSVASPG
;
A
#
# COMPACT_ATOMS: atom_id res chain seq x y z
N MET A 1 -25.69 18.68 -2.26
CA MET A 1 -25.31 17.49 -3.03
C MET A 1 -26.46 17.18 -3.95
N GLU A 2 -26.22 17.13 -5.25
CA GLU A 2 -27.22 16.72 -6.24
C GLU A 2 -27.24 15.19 -6.34
N ILE A 3 -28.42 14.59 -6.48
CA ILE A 3 -28.57 13.13 -6.64
C ILE A 3 -28.27 12.79 -8.10
N GLN A 4 -27.33 11.86 -8.31
CA GLN A 4 -26.98 11.38 -9.64
C GLN A 4 -27.87 10.21 -10.07
N SER A 5 -28.18 10.14 -11.36
CA SER A 5 -28.80 8.94 -11.95
C SER A 5 -27.80 7.78 -12.02
N LEU A 6 -28.29 6.55 -12.19
CA LEU A 6 -27.43 5.39 -12.38
C LEU A 6 -26.52 5.54 -13.62
N GLU A 7 -27.04 6.09 -14.71
CA GLU A 7 -26.28 6.35 -15.93
C GLU A 7 -25.12 7.31 -15.67
N GLN A 8 -25.35 8.36 -14.87
CA GLN A 8 -24.29 9.30 -14.48
C GLN A 8 -23.23 8.66 -13.59
N LEU A 9 -23.62 7.75 -12.68
CA LEU A 9 -22.70 7.00 -11.84
C LEU A 9 -21.85 5.98 -12.62
N GLN A 10 -22.39 5.46 -13.73
CA GLN A 10 -21.71 4.51 -14.61
C GLN A 10 -20.86 5.19 -15.69
N ALA A 11 -21.00 6.50 -15.88
CA ALA A 11 -20.18 7.26 -16.80
C ALA A 11 -18.71 7.26 -16.32
N ALA A 12 -17.79 6.98 -17.23
CA ALA A 12 -16.38 7.00 -16.88
C ALA A 12 -15.89 8.41 -16.55
N ASP A 13 -15.03 8.50 -15.54
CA ASP A 13 -14.35 9.73 -15.17
C ASP A 13 -13.39 10.14 -16.29
N ARG A 14 -13.43 11.41 -16.72
CA ARG A 14 -12.61 11.85 -17.86
C ARG A 14 -11.11 11.76 -17.60
N THR A 15 -10.67 11.94 -16.35
CA THR A 15 -9.26 11.89 -15.95
C THR A 15 -8.76 10.46 -15.95
N SER A 16 -9.59 9.50 -15.53
CA SER A 16 -9.25 8.07 -15.55
C SER A 16 -8.92 7.55 -16.96
N LEU A 17 -9.54 8.12 -17.99
CA LEU A 17 -9.33 7.75 -19.40
C LEU A 17 -7.99 8.24 -19.97
N ALA A 18 -7.26 9.09 -19.24
CA ALA A 18 -6.03 9.71 -19.74
C ALA A 18 -4.83 8.75 -19.78
N PHE A 19 -4.89 7.65 -19.04
CA PHE A 19 -3.77 6.73 -18.83
C PHE A 19 -3.85 5.54 -19.78
N THR A 20 -2.88 5.45 -20.67
CA THR A 20 -2.84 4.44 -21.74
C THR A 20 -1.55 3.61 -21.63
N PRO A 21 -1.47 2.45 -22.31
CA PRO A 21 -0.23 1.68 -22.40
C PRO A 21 0.98 2.45 -22.94
N TYR A 22 0.76 3.55 -23.69
CA TYR A 22 1.79 4.36 -24.32
C TYR A 22 2.03 5.70 -23.58
N GLY A 23 1.55 5.82 -22.34
CA GLY A 23 1.61 7.04 -21.55
C GLY A 23 0.29 7.82 -21.59
N LEU A 24 0.37 9.15 -21.67
CA LEU A 24 -0.81 10.01 -21.66
C LEU A 24 -1.50 10.03 -23.03
N GLY A 25 -2.82 9.84 -23.03
CA GLY A 25 -3.65 9.80 -24.22
C GLY A 25 -5.13 9.86 -23.83
N ARG A 26 -6.02 9.31 -24.65
CA ARG A 26 -7.41 9.11 -24.26
C ARG A 26 -7.91 7.77 -24.77
N MET A 27 -8.39 6.93 -23.87
CA MET A 27 -8.97 5.64 -24.22
C MET A 27 -10.48 5.64 -24.12
N GLU A 28 -11.10 4.74 -24.87
CA GLU A 28 -12.50 4.39 -24.68
C GLU A 28 -12.69 3.78 -23.28
N PRO A 29 -13.81 4.07 -22.60
CA PRO A 29 -14.08 3.59 -21.24
C PRO A 29 -13.89 2.09 -21.04
N GLY A 30 -14.38 1.27 -21.97
CA GLY A 30 -14.25 -0.19 -21.91
C GLY A 30 -12.81 -0.66 -22.02
N ASP A 31 -12.01 0.00 -22.86
CA ASP A 31 -10.59 -0.30 -23.02
C ASP A 31 -9.78 0.14 -21.80
N ALA A 32 -10.15 1.28 -21.19
CA ALA A 32 -9.58 1.71 -19.91
C ALA A 32 -9.88 0.73 -18.78
N ALA A 33 -11.13 0.30 -18.64
CA ALA A 33 -11.49 -0.70 -17.64
C ALA A 33 -10.71 -2.01 -17.83
N ARG A 34 -10.59 -2.49 -19.07
CA ARG A 34 -9.84 -3.70 -19.39
C ARG A 34 -8.35 -3.53 -19.12
N PHE A 35 -7.75 -2.43 -19.58
CA PHE A 35 -6.33 -2.15 -19.38
C PHE A 35 -5.97 -2.11 -17.90
N GLN A 36 -6.72 -1.35 -17.10
CA GLN A 36 -6.43 -1.19 -15.67
C GLN A 36 -6.61 -2.51 -14.92
N GLN A 37 -7.64 -3.30 -15.21
CA GLN A 37 -7.80 -4.63 -14.61
C GLN A 37 -6.66 -5.59 -14.99
N ASN A 38 -6.17 -5.54 -16.23
CA ASN A 38 -5.05 -6.37 -16.66
C ASN A 38 -3.75 -6.07 -15.90
N GLN A 39 -3.53 -4.83 -15.46
CA GLN A 39 -2.34 -4.45 -14.68
C GLN A 39 -2.25 -5.20 -13.35
N ILE A 40 -3.40 -5.55 -12.75
CA ILE A 40 -3.48 -6.20 -11.44
C ILE A 40 -3.86 -7.68 -11.54
N ALA A 41 -4.35 -8.16 -12.68
CA ALA A 41 -4.82 -9.54 -12.87
C ALA A 41 -3.71 -10.59 -12.64
N SER A 42 -2.45 -10.24 -12.92
CA SER A 42 -1.31 -11.15 -12.70
C SER A 42 -0.73 -11.08 -11.29
N CYS A 43 -1.16 -10.13 -10.46
CA CYS A 43 -0.65 -9.98 -9.10
C CYS A 43 -1.13 -11.14 -8.22
N LYS A 44 -0.18 -11.95 -7.74
CA LYS A 44 -0.44 -13.07 -6.83
C LYS A 44 0.34 -12.88 -5.55
N LEU A 45 -0.35 -12.95 -4.42
CA LEU A 45 0.27 -12.94 -3.10
C LEU A 45 0.84 -14.33 -2.78
N SER A 46 2.02 -14.37 -2.13
CA SER A 46 2.56 -15.61 -1.57
C SER A 46 1.58 -16.28 -0.60
N ALA A 47 1.65 -17.60 -0.44
CA ALA A 47 0.87 -18.33 0.54
C ALA A 47 1.15 -17.86 1.98
N ASP A 48 2.38 -17.39 2.25
CA ASP A 48 2.80 -16.94 3.57
C ASP A 48 2.26 -15.55 3.96
N VAL A 49 1.56 -14.86 3.06
CA VAL A 49 0.95 -13.56 3.38
C VAL A 49 -0.23 -13.78 4.33
N PRO A 50 -0.27 -13.08 5.49
CA PRO A 50 -1.36 -13.20 6.44
C PRO A 50 -2.74 -12.95 5.82
N GLU A 51 -3.75 -13.68 6.28
CA GLU A 51 -5.11 -13.62 5.74
C GLU A 51 -5.72 -12.22 5.77
N ARG A 52 -5.42 -11.45 6.83
CA ARG A 52 -5.85 -10.05 6.95
C ARG A 52 -5.34 -9.19 5.80
N THR A 53 -4.06 -9.32 5.45
CA THR A 53 -3.43 -8.59 4.36
C THR A 53 -3.96 -9.05 3.01
N ARG A 54 -4.21 -10.36 2.86
CA ARG A 54 -4.83 -10.93 1.66
C ARG A 54 -6.23 -10.34 1.40
N GLY A 55 -7.09 -10.32 2.42
CA GLY A 55 -8.42 -9.73 2.31
C GLY A 55 -8.39 -8.25 1.93
N ALA A 56 -7.48 -7.47 2.53
CA ALA A 56 -7.31 -6.06 2.18
C ALA A 56 -6.84 -5.88 0.72
N PHE A 57 -5.93 -6.72 0.24
CA PHE A 57 -5.49 -6.70 -1.16
C PHE A 57 -6.64 -7.00 -2.13
N GLU A 58 -7.47 -8.01 -1.83
CA GLU A 58 -8.65 -8.35 -2.64
C GLU A 58 -9.69 -7.22 -2.67
N GLU A 59 -9.87 -6.50 -1.57
CA GLU A 59 -10.73 -5.32 -1.53
C GLU A 59 -10.16 -4.18 -2.38
N LEU A 60 -8.86 -3.89 -2.24
CA LEU A 60 -8.18 -2.84 -3.00
C LEU A 60 -8.19 -3.09 -4.50
N THR A 61 -8.02 -4.34 -4.94
CA THR A 61 -8.12 -4.70 -6.37
C THR A 61 -9.51 -4.46 -6.95
N LYS A 62 -10.58 -4.71 -6.18
CA LYS A 62 -11.96 -4.39 -6.59
C LYS A 62 -12.18 -2.88 -6.71
N LEU A 63 -11.70 -2.11 -5.73
CA LEU A 63 -11.78 -0.64 -5.76
C LEU A 63 -10.96 -0.05 -6.91
N PHE A 64 -9.77 -0.61 -7.18
CA PHE A 64 -8.93 -0.22 -8.31
C PHE A 64 -9.66 -0.41 -9.64
N ALA A 65 -10.34 -1.55 -9.83
CA ALA A 65 -11.12 -1.81 -11.04
C ALA A 65 -12.24 -0.77 -11.26
N GLN A 66 -12.80 -0.22 -10.17
CA GLN A 66 -13.83 0.84 -10.21
C GLN A 66 -13.26 2.24 -10.45
N GLY A 67 -11.93 2.44 -10.38
CA GLY A 67 -11.29 3.74 -10.56
C GLY A 67 -11.55 4.40 -11.91
N VAL A 68 -11.92 3.62 -12.94
CA VAL A 68 -12.37 4.17 -14.24
C VAL A 68 -13.60 5.08 -14.08
N LEU A 69 -14.47 4.79 -13.13
CA LEU A 69 -15.67 5.59 -12.85
C LEU A 69 -15.38 6.81 -11.96
N CYS A 70 -14.28 6.77 -11.20
CA CYS A 70 -13.88 7.85 -10.30
C CYS A 70 -12.38 7.85 -10.07
N TYR A 71 -11.66 8.80 -10.68
CA TYR A 71 -10.19 8.86 -10.61
C TYR A 71 -9.65 8.93 -9.18
N SER A 72 -10.37 9.60 -8.27
CA SER A 72 -9.96 9.69 -6.85
C SER A 72 -9.91 8.34 -6.12
N LEU A 73 -10.51 7.28 -6.67
CA LEU A 73 -10.34 5.94 -6.13
C LEU A 73 -8.94 5.40 -6.40
N TYR A 74 -8.31 5.71 -7.53
CA TYR A 74 -6.93 5.27 -7.80
C TYR A 74 -5.96 5.81 -6.76
N THR A 75 -6.07 7.10 -6.44
CA THR A 75 -5.19 7.74 -5.46
C THR A 75 -5.42 7.17 -4.06
N ARG A 76 -6.69 6.99 -3.65
CA ARG A 76 -7.01 6.37 -2.35
C ARG A 76 -6.54 4.93 -2.24
N VAL A 77 -6.71 4.15 -3.31
CA VAL A 77 -6.23 2.76 -3.37
C VAL A 77 -4.72 2.71 -3.22
N GLN A 78 -3.98 3.62 -3.86
CA GLN A 78 -2.53 3.71 -3.71
C GLN A 78 -2.13 3.99 -2.25
N ASP A 79 -2.76 4.98 -1.61
CA ASP A 79 -2.45 5.35 -0.23
C ASP A 79 -2.74 4.20 0.74
N ASP A 80 -3.92 3.55 0.63
CA ASP A 80 -4.24 2.40 1.48
C ASP A 80 -3.33 1.20 1.17
N ALA A 81 -3.02 0.93 -0.10
CA ALA A 81 -2.08 -0.15 -0.47
C ALA A 81 -0.71 0.04 0.20
N MET A 82 -0.19 1.27 0.25
CA MET A 82 1.07 1.58 0.94
C MET A 82 0.97 1.31 2.45
N LEU A 83 -0.12 1.72 3.09
CA LEU A 83 -0.35 1.45 4.51
C LEU A 83 -0.45 -0.05 4.81
N ARG A 84 -1.16 -0.81 3.97
CA ARG A 84 -1.27 -2.28 4.10
C ARG A 84 0.07 -2.96 3.90
N LEU A 85 0.86 -2.51 2.93
CA LEU A 85 2.20 -3.02 2.69
C LEU A 85 3.11 -2.81 3.90
N GLU A 86 3.11 -1.59 4.47
CA GLU A 86 3.87 -1.29 5.69
C GLU A 86 3.46 -2.22 6.84
N GLY A 87 2.15 -2.36 7.09
CA GLY A 87 1.63 -3.27 8.12
C GLY A 87 2.09 -4.71 7.90
N ALA A 88 2.00 -5.23 6.68
CA ALA A 88 2.41 -6.59 6.36
C ALA A 88 3.92 -6.81 6.54
N LEU A 89 4.75 -5.83 6.18
CA LEU A 89 6.20 -5.88 6.39
C LEU A 89 6.54 -5.84 7.88
N ARG A 90 5.84 -5.02 8.66
CA ARG A 90 5.98 -4.95 10.12
C ARG A 90 5.63 -6.28 10.79
N ASP A 91 4.50 -6.87 10.43
CA ASP A 91 4.08 -8.18 10.95
C ASP A 91 5.13 -9.25 10.64
N ARG A 92 5.62 -9.29 9.39
CA ARG A 92 6.67 -10.22 8.97
C ARG A 92 7.99 -9.99 9.72
N PHE A 93 8.35 -8.74 9.96
CA PHE A 93 9.56 -8.38 10.69
C PHE A 93 9.48 -8.82 12.16
N VAL A 94 8.35 -8.56 12.83
CA VAL A 94 8.12 -9.00 14.22
C VAL A 94 8.18 -10.52 14.32
N GLN A 95 7.57 -11.24 13.37
CA GLN A 95 7.65 -12.69 13.31
C GLN A 95 9.09 -13.19 13.15
N TRP A 96 9.88 -12.56 12.27
CA TRP A 96 11.27 -12.94 12.01
C TRP A 96 12.18 -12.78 13.23
N CYS A 97 12.03 -11.70 13.99
CA CYS A 97 12.84 -11.43 15.18
C CYS A 97 12.25 -12.00 16.48
N GLY A 98 11.08 -12.67 16.43
CA GLY A 98 10.42 -13.18 17.63
C GLY A 98 10.00 -12.08 18.62
N GLY A 99 9.78 -10.86 18.14
CA GLY A 99 9.37 -9.71 18.95
C GLY A 99 10.49 -8.97 19.67
N SER A 100 11.76 -9.38 19.55
CA SER A 100 12.88 -8.65 20.13
C SER A 100 14.09 -8.57 19.19
N MET A 101 14.76 -7.43 19.17
CA MET A 101 16.03 -7.26 18.47
C MET A 101 17.16 -6.96 19.44
N THR A 102 18.26 -7.70 19.31
CA THR A 102 19.50 -7.43 20.01
C THR A 102 20.42 -6.61 19.11
N PHE A 103 20.90 -5.49 19.64
CA PHE A 103 21.88 -4.62 19.02
C PHE A 103 23.22 -4.80 19.72
N GLU A 104 24.27 -4.94 18.92
CA GLU A 104 25.64 -5.06 19.40
C GLU A 104 26.44 -3.84 18.95
N ASP A 105 27.25 -3.30 19.87
CA ASP A 105 28.21 -2.27 19.52
C ASP A 105 29.38 -2.88 18.74
N VAL A 106 29.60 -2.39 17.53
CA VAL A 106 30.69 -2.85 16.66
C VAL A 106 32.07 -2.62 17.32
N ALA A 107 32.21 -1.58 18.14
CA ALA A 107 33.45 -1.30 18.86
C ALA A 107 33.63 -2.17 20.12
N GLY A 108 32.61 -2.94 20.54
CA GLY A 108 32.63 -3.77 21.74
C GLY A 108 32.73 -2.98 23.05
N THR A 109 32.46 -1.67 23.01
CA THR A 109 32.55 -0.76 24.16
C THR A 109 31.30 -0.78 25.02
N LEU A 110 30.15 -1.15 24.46
CA LEU A 110 28.89 -1.27 25.17
C LEU A 110 28.39 -2.72 25.21
N PRO A 111 27.73 -3.14 26.30
CA PRO A 111 27.08 -4.45 26.34
C PRO A 111 25.92 -4.49 25.33
N PRO A 112 25.56 -5.69 24.81
CA PRO A 112 24.43 -5.85 23.93
C PRO A 112 23.13 -5.32 24.55
N TYR A 113 22.33 -4.64 23.74
CA TYR A 113 21.05 -4.07 24.15
C TYR A 113 19.91 -4.73 23.37
N SER A 114 18.90 -5.23 24.08
CA SER A 114 17.70 -5.79 23.46
C SER A 114 16.52 -4.83 23.55
N ALA A 115 15.88 -4.57 22.40
CA ALA A 115 14.65 -3.79 22.30
C ALA A 115 13.45 -4.71 22.04
N ASP A 116 12.30 -4.38 22.63
CA ASP A 116 11.00 -4.92 22.22
C ASP A 116 10.53 -4.17 20.97
N VAL A 117 10.18 -4.92 19.93
CA VAL A 117 9.71 -4.37 18.64
C VAL A 117 8.23 -4.67 18.38
N THR A 118 7.54 -5.30 19.33
CA THR A 118 6.10 -5.58 19.24
C THR A 118 5.25 -4.34 19.48
N THR A 119 5.78 -3.36 20.21
CA THR A 119 5.14 -2.07 20.44
C THR A 119 5.73 -1.02 19.49
N PRO A 120 4.89 -0.25 18.77
CA PRO A 120 5.39 0.92 18.06
C PRO A 120 5.86 1.93 19.10
N GLN A 121 7.16 1.92 19.40
CA GLN A 121 7.76 3.04 20.10
C GLN A 121 7.57 4.27 19.21
N SER A 122 6.98 5.33 19.76
CA SER A 122 7.09 6.65 19.16
C SER A 122 8.58 6.90 18.97
N VAL A 123 9.06 6.79 17.73
CA VAL A 123 10.45 7.04 17.39
C VAL A 123 10.69 8.52 17.65
N SER A 124 11.09 8.84 18.87
CA SER A 124 11.82 10.06 19.15
C SER A 124 13.13 9.83 18.44
N VAL A 125 13.26 10.39 17.24
CA VAL A 125 14.50 10.37 16.47
C VAL A 125 15.61 10.72 17.45
N PHE A 126 16.55 9.78 17.67
CA PHE A 126 17.68 9.96 18.56
C PHE A 126 18.33 11.31 18.22
N SER A 127 18.14 12.29 19.10
CA SER A 127 18.94 13.50 19.08
C SER A 127 20.34 13.06 19.49
N VAL A 128 21.20 12.85 18.52
CA VAL A 128 22.63 12.63 18.75
C VAL A 128 23.17 13.97 19.24
N ALA A 129 23.23 14.14 20.56
CA ALA A 129 23.96 15.23 21.16
C ALA A 129 25.44 15.07 20.75
N SER A 130 25.90 15.95 19.87
CA SER A 130 27.34 16.08 19.58
C SER A 130 28.02 16.63 20.84
N PRO A 131 29.10 16.01 21.34
CA PRO A 131 29.91 16.60 22.38
C PRO A 131 30.76 17.73 21.77
N GLY A 132 30.64 18.93 22.34
CA GLY A 132 31.57 20.05 22.14
C GLY A 132 32.65 20.06 23.21
#